data_AF-A0A7C2ET53-F1
#
_entry.id   AF-A0A7C2ET53-F1
#
_cell.length_a   1.000
_cell.length_b   1.000
_cell.length_c   1.000
_cell.angle_alpha   90.00
_cell.angle_beta   90.00
_cell.angle_gamma   90.00
#
_symmetry.space_group_name_H-M   'P 1'
#
loop_
_entity.id
_entity.type
_entity.pdbx_description
1 polymer ?
#
loop_
_entity_poly.entity_id
_entity_poly.type
_entity_poly.pdbx_seq_one_letter_code
_entity_poly.pdbx_strand_id
1 'polypeptide(L)'
;DNQSAERLLWEAININPTNPQPYALLANYYRPLDRGKELDVLSKHLAVNPSSRDTLESIAQLFIDQKRHDEAVPYLERLLALDGGDFFANYNLGQIYRSKNECGRARSHLDAARLAASSSEEVKAVETAFRALDQTCAG
;
A
#
# COMPACT_ATOMS: atom_id res chain seq x y z
N ASP A 1 26.26 0.63 14.33
CA ASP A 1 26.38 -0.41 13.30
C ASP A 1 25.00 -1.01 13.06
N ASN A 2 24.60 -1.08 11.81
CA ASN A 2 23.28 -1.47 11.33
C ASN A 2 22.97 -2.95 11.63
N GLN A 3 23.98 -3.81 11.63
CA GLN A 3 23.83 -5.23 12.00
C GLN A 3 23.51 -5.42 13.50
N SER A 4 24.02 -4.52 14.35
CA SER A 4 23.68 -4.54 15.78
C SER A 4 22.23 -4.13 16.02
N ALA A 5 21.69 -3.19 15.25
CA ALA A 5 20.29 -2.77 15.36
C ALA A 5 19.31 -3.88 14.96
N GLU A 6 19.58 -4.58 13.86
CA GLU A 6 18.80 -5.74 13.42
C GLU A 6 18.72 -6.83 14.51
N ARG A 7 19.86 -7.17 15.12
CA ARG A 7 19.94 -8.18 16.18
C ARG A 7 19.10 -7.81 17.41
N LEU A 8 19.22 -6.56 17.88
CA LEU A 8 18.49 -6.08 19.05
C LEU A 8 16.97 -6.07 18.80
N LEU A 9 16.54 -5.77 17.58
CA LEU A 9 15.12 -5.79 17.23
C LEU A 9 14.56 -7.23 17.19
N TRP A 10 15.32 -8.20 16.68
CA TRP A 10 14.91 -9.60 16.76
C TRP A 10 14.87 -10.13 18.20
N GLU A 11 15.81 -9.72 19.06
CA GLU A 11 15.77 -10.03 20.48
C GLU A 11 14.52 -9.44 21.16
N ALA A 12 14.18 -8.18 20.86
CA ALA A 12 12.97 -7.54 21.37
C ALA A 12 11.69 -8.28 20.92
N ILE A 13 11.64 -8.79 19.69
CA ILE A 13 10.55 -9.63 19.19
C ILE A 13 10.48 -10.95 19.98
N ASN A 14 11.61 -11.58 20.27
CA ASN A 14 11.62 -12.83 21.05
C ASN A 14 11.11 -12.62 22.49
N ILE A 15 11.41 -11.46 23.09
CA ILE A 15 10.97 -11.11 24.44
C ILE A 15 9.47 -10.79 24.47
N ASN A 16 8.97 -10.01 23.51
CA ASN A 16 7.56 -9.67 23.39
C ASN A 16 7.10 -9.72 21.93
N PRO A 17 6.65 -10.91 21.45
CA PRO A 17 6.30 -11.09 20.05
C PRO A 17 5.03 -10.35 19.64
N THR A 18 4.22 -9.89 20.59
CA THR A 18 3.00 -9.12 20.34
C THR A 18 3.23 -7.61 20.25
N ASN A 19 4.43 -7.13 20.61
CA ASN A 19 4.77 -5.71 20.47
C ASN A 19 4.95 -5.37 18.98
N PRO A 20 4.14 -4.47 18.40
CA PRO A 20 4.26 -4.11 16.99
C PRO A 20 5.54 -3.30 16.67
N GLN A 21 6.05 -2.53 17.64
CA GLN A 21 7.09 -1.53 17.38
C GLN A 21 8.40 -2.10 16.79
N PRO A 22 8.96 -3.22 17.30
CA PRO A 22 10.19 -3.78 16.73
C PRO A 22 10.04 -4.24 15.27
N TYR A 23 8.87 -4.75 14.89
CA TYR A 23 8.61 -5.13 13.51
C TYR A 23 8.56 -3.91 12.59
N ALA A 24 7.90 -2.82 13.01
CA ALA A 24 7.88 -1.58 12.22
C ALA A 24 9.31 -1.02 12.01
N LEU A 25 10.16 -1.08 13.04
CA LEU A 25 11.56 -0.66 12.95
C LEU A 25 12.37 -1.57 12.00
N LEU A 26 12.18 -2.89 12.06
CA LEU A 26 12.83 -3.83 11.13
C LEU A 26 12.36 -3.64 9.68
N ALA A 27 11.08 -3.37 9.45
CA ALA A 27 10.56 -3.11 8.11
C ALA A 27 11.23 -1.86 7.51
N ASN A 28 11.31 -0.77 8.28
CA ASN A 28 12.02 0.45 7.87
C ASN A 28 13.52 0.20 7.60
N TYR A 29 14.15 -0.67 8.40
CA TYR A 29 15.54 -1.06 8.21
C TYR A 29 15.76 -1.86 6.92
N TYR A 30 14.90 -2.84 6.61
CA TYR A 30 15.03 -3.64 5.40
C TYR A 30 14.56 -2.94 4.13
N ARG A 31 13.69 -1.92 4.23
CA ARG A 31 13.15 -1.19 3.07
C ARG A 31 14.17 -0.80 2.00
N PRO A 32 15.31 -0.16 2.34
CA PRO A 32 16.32 0.19 1.35
C PRO A 32 17.29 -0.97 1.00
N LEU A 33 17.26 -2.09 1.74
CA LEU A 33 18.26 -3.17 1.65
C LEU A 33 17.74 -4.39 0.91
N ASP A 34 16.54 -4.84 1.25
CA ASP A 34 15.97 -6.10 0.81
C ASP A 34 14.44 -6.04 0.93
N ARG A 35 13.76 -5.93 -0.23
CA ARG A 35 12.30 -5.86 -0.31
C ARG A 35 11.61 -7.16 0.12
N GLY A 36 12.28 -8.31 0.00
CA GLY A 36 11.76 -9.59 0.48
C GLY A 36 11.70 -9.62 2.00
N LYS A 37 12.80 -9.24 2.65
CA LYS A 37 12.83 -9.13 4.13
C LYS A 37 11.90 -8.05 4.67
N GLU A 38 11.76 -6.92 3.96
CA GLU A 38 10.77 -5.90 4.31
C GLU A 38 9.36 -6.50 4.32
N LEU A 39 8.97 -7.22 3.25
CA LEU A 39 7.66 -7.85 3.15
C LEU A 39 7.42 -8.91 4.23
N ASP A 40 8.41 -9.74 4.53
CA ASP A 40 8.33 -10.76 5.58
C ASP A 40 8.06 -10.12 6.96
N VAL A 41 8.75 -9.03 7.26
CA VAL A 41 8.60 -8.32 8.53
C VAL A 41 7.28 -7.56 8.59
N LEU A 42 6.86 -6.89 7.50
CA LEU A 42 5.56 -6.23 7.43
C LEU A 42 4.42 -7.24 7.60
N SER A 43 4.55 -8.45 7.06
CA SER A 43 3.57 -9.52 7.23
C SER A 43 3.45 -9.96 8.70
N LYS A 44 4.58 -10.07 9.42
CA LYS A 44 4.59 -10.33 10.87
C LYS A 44 4.00 -9.16 11.67
N HIS A 45 4.32 -7.93 11.28
CA HIS A 45 3.76 -6.73 11.90
C HIS A 45 2.23 -6.69 11.74
N LEU A 46 1.73 -7.02 10.55
CA LEU A 46 0.29 -7.05 10.28
C LEU A 46 -0.42 -8.15 11.07
N ALA A 47 0.25 -9.27 11.37
CA ALA A 47 -0.32 -10.32 12.20
C ALA A 47 -0.57 -9.86 13.65
N VAL A 48 0.27 -8.96 14.18
CA VAL A 48 0.12 -8.41 15.54
C VAL A 48 -0.69 -7.11 15.58
N ASN A 49 -0.76 -6.38 14.47
CA ASN A 49 -1.56 -5.17 14.31
C ASN A 49 -2.34 -5.17 12.98
N PRO A 50 -3.46 -5.92 12.90
CA PRO A 50 -4.17 -6.18 11.64
C PRO A 50 -4.79 -4.95 10.96
N SER A 51 -5.03 -3.87 11.69
CA SER A 51 -5.63 -2.64 11.17
C SER A 51 -4.61 -1.52 10.99
N SER A 52 -3.31 -1.82 11.01
CA SER A 52 -2.27 -0.82 10.78
C SER A 52 -2.33 -0.30 9.34
N ARG A 53 -2.88 0.91 9.18
CA ARG A 53 -2.93 1.64 7.90
C ARG A 53 -1.57 1.66 7.20
N ASP A 54 -0.53 2.10 7.92
CA ASP A 54 0.84 2.21 7.37
C ASP A 54 1.40 0.89 6.85
N THR A 55 1.05 -0.22 7.51
CA THR A 55 1.51 -1.57 7.10
C THR A 55 0.78 -2.05 5.86
N LEU A 56 -0.55 -1.86 5.83
CA LEU A 56 -1.35 -2.17 4.65
C LEU A 56 -0.88 -1.38 3.44
N GLU A 57 -0.65 -0.08 3.61
CA GLU A 57 -0.12 0.81 2.58
C GLU A 57 1.27 0.35 2.10
N SER A 58 2.19 0.05 3.01
CA SER A 58 3.54 -0.40 2.67
C SER A 58 3.52 -1.72 1.89
N ILE A 59 2.71 -2.69 2.29
CA ILE A 59 2.59 -3.97 1.58
C ILE A 59 1.95 -3.77 0.20
N ALA A 60 0.88 -2.97 0.11
CA ALA A 60 0.25 -2.65 -1.17
C ALA A 60 1.24 -1.98 -2.12
N GLN A 61 2.00 -0.99 -1.65
CA GLN A 61 3.00 -0.28 -2.44
C GLN A 61 4.09 -1.22 -2.95
N LEU A 62 4.57 -2.15 -2.12
CA LEU A 62 5.55 -3.16 -2.53
C LEU A 62 5.06 -4.01 -3.70
N PHE A 63 3.80 -4.45 -3.66
CA PHE A 63 3.22 -5.23 -4.75
C PHE A 63 2.96 -4.38 -6.00
N ILE A 64 2.53 -3.12 -5.84
CA ILE A 64 2.36 -2.17 -6.94
C ILE A 64 3.68 -1.90 -7.67
N ASP A 65 4.76 -1.63 -6.93
CA ASP A 65 6.10 -1.41 -7.49
C ASP A 65 6.59 -2.62 -8.30
N GLN A 66 6.20 -3.82 -7.88
CA GLN A 66 6.51 -5.09 -8.56
C GLN A 66 5.51 -5.44 -9.68
N LYS A 67 4.52 -4.58 -9.97
CA LYS A 67 3.41 -4.83 -10.91
C LYS A 67 2.57 -6.06 -10.56
N ARG A 68 2.63 -6.52 -9.31
CA ARG A 68 1.87 -7.66 -8.78
C ARG A 68 0.49 -7.18 -8.31
N HIS A 69 -0.30 -6.67 -9.24
CA HIS A 69 -1.54 -5.97 -8.94
C HIS A 69 -2.56 -6.85 -8.19
N ASP A 70 -2.66 -8.13 -8.52
CA ASP A 70 -3.60 -9.06 -7.86
C ASP A 70 -3.30 -9.23 -6.38
N GLU A 71 -2.02 -9.12 -5.99
CA GLU A 71 -1.60 -9.23 -4.59
C GLU A 71 -1.74 -7.90 -3.85
N ALA A 72 -1.69 -6.76 -4.55
CA ALA A 72 -1.91 -5.44 -3.95
C ALA A 72 -3.38 -5.19 -3.58
N VAL A 73 -4.32 -5.60 -4.46
CA VAL A 73 -5.77 -5.34 -4.31
C VAL A 73 -6.32 -5.66 -2.91
N PRO A 74 -6.09 -6.85 -2.30
CA PRO A 74 -6.68 -7.14 -0.99
C PRO A 74 -6.19 -6.21 0.13
N TYR A 75 -4.98 -5.65 0.03
CA TYR A 75 -4.49 -4.68 1.02
C TYR A 75 -5.11 -3.29 0.81
N LEU A 76 -5.32 -2.89 -0.45
CA LEU A 76 -6.04 -1.66 -0.78
C LEU A 76 -7.50 -1.73 -0.36
N GLU A 77 -8.17 -2.87 -0.55
CA GLU A 77 -9.54 -3.09 -0.09
C GLU A 77 -9.65 -3.05 1.44
N ARG A 78 -8.65 -3.56 2.16
CA ARG A 78 -8.57 -3.42 3.62
C ARG A 78 -8.37 -1.97 4.06
N LEU A 79 -7.59 -1.17 3.33
CA LEU A 79 -7.49 0.27 3.58
C LEU A 79 -8.86 0.95 3.43
N LEU A 80 -9.60 0.63 2.35
CA LEU A 80 -10.96 1.15 2.15
C LEU A 80 -11.97 0.69 3.21
N ALA A 81 -11.76 -0.48 3.80
CA ALA A 81 -12.58 -0.94 4.91
C ALA A 81 -12.31 -0.15 6.21
N LEU A 82 -11.11 0.41 6.38
CA LEU A 82 -10.78 1.30 7.50
C LEU A 82 -11.28 2.73 7.23
N ASP A 83 -11.07 3.22 6.01
CA ASP A 83 -11.53 4.52 5.54
C ASP A 83 -11.92 4.44 4.05
N GLY A 84 -13.22 4.50 3.77
CA GLY A 84 -13.73 4.46 2.40
C GLY A 84 -13.29 5.64 1.53
N GLY A 85 -12.85 6.73 2.17
CA GLY A 85 -12.29 7.92 1.52
C GLY A 85 -10.76 7.89 1.39
N ASP A 86 -10.06 6.78 1.68
CA ASP A 86 -8.60 6.76 1.59
C ASP A 86 -8.14 7.02 0.14
N PHE A 87 -7.44 8.15 -0.03
CA PHE A 87 -6.99 8.60 -1.35
C PHE A 87 -6.04 7.58 -2.00
N PHE A 88 -5.06 7.10 -1.24
CA PHE A 88 -4.05 6.16 -1.73
C PHE A 88 -4.70 4.88 -2.26
N ALA A 89 -5.63 4.31 -1.50
CA ALA A 89 -6.30 3.08 -1.86
C ALA A 89 -7.18 3.25 -3.11
N ASN A 90 -8.01 4.30 -3.14
CA ASN A 90 -8.87 4.60 -4.28
C ASN A 90 -8.07 4.92 -5.55
N TYR A 91 -7.01 5.73 -5.45
CA TYR A 91 -6.19 6.08 -6.61
C TYR A 91 -5.51 4.85 -7.21
N ASN A 92 -4.88 4.01 -6.37
CA ASN A 92 -4.17 2.82 -6.85
C ASN A 92 -5.13 1.74 -7.38
N LEU A 93 -6.29 1.51 -6.75
CA LEU A 93 -7.31 0.61 -7.31
C LEU A 93 -7.84 1.12 -8.66
N GLY A 94 -8.06 2.43 -8.79
CA GLY A 94 -8.44 3.05 -10.06
C GLY A 94 -7.44 2.75 -11.18
N GLN A 95 -6.14 2.91 -10.89
CA GLN A 95 -5.06 2.62 -11.83
C GLN A 95 -4.91 1.12 -12.15
N ILE A 96 -5.04 0.25 -11.13
CA ILE A 96 -5.00 -1.20 -11.31
C ILE A 96 -6.15 -1.66 -12.21
N TYR A 97 -7.39 -1.26 -11.93
CA TYR A 97 -8.54 -1.65 -12.76
C TYR A 97 -8.47 -1.06 -14.15
N ARG A 98 -7.91 0.15 -14.32
CA ARG A 98 -7.61 0.70 -15.65
C ARG A 98 -6.66 -0.21 -16.42
N SER A 99 -5.58 -0.69 -15.78
CA SER A 99 -4.62 -1.59 -16.43
C SER A 99 -5.21 -2.94 -16.84
N LYS A 100 -6.32 -3.34 -16.22
CA LYS A 100 -7.10 -4.54 -16.53
C LYS A 100 -8.24 -4.30 -17.53
N ASN A 101 -8.36 -3.08 -18.08
CA ASN A 101 -9.50 -2.64 -18.90
C ASN A 101 -10.87 -2.77 -18.19
N GLU A 102 -10.89 -2.82 -16.85
CA GLU A 102 -12.11 -2.83 -16.03
C GLU A 102 -12.62 -1.40 -15.83
N CYS A 103 -13.03 -0.76 -16.93
CA CYS A 103 -13.30 0.68 -17.02
C CYS A 103 -14.30 1.21 -15.98
N GLY A 104 -15.37 0.45 -15.68
CA GLY A 104 -16.39 0.87 -14.71
C GLY A 104 -15.83 0.97 -13.28
N ARG A 105 -15.07 -0.05 -12.85
CA ARG A 105 -14.44 -0.06 -11.52
C ARG A 105 -13.33 0.98 -11.42
N ALA A 106 -12.53 1.11 -12.47
CA ALA A 106 -11.49 2.13 -12.56
C ALA A 106 -12.06 3.53 -12.36
N ARG A 107 -13.14 3.86 -13.10
CA ARG A 107 -13.81 5.16 -12.99
C ARG A 107 -14.36 5.40 -11.59
N SER A 108 -15.07 4.41 -11.01
CA SER A 108 -15.64 4.52 -9.66
C SER A 108 -14.58 4.84 -8.60
N HIS A 109 -13.42 4.17 -8.65
CA HIS A 109 -12.35 4.43 -7.69
C HIS A 109 -11.63 5.76 -7.95
N LEU A 110 -11.42 6.16 -9.21
CA LEU A 110 -10.85 7.48 -9.52
C LEU A 110 -11.78 8.62 -9.12
N ASP A 111 -13.10 8.43 -9.19
CA ASP A 111 -14.08 9.40 -8.69
C ASP A 111 -13.98 9.56 -7.16
N ALA A 112 -13.88 8.45 -6.43
CA ALA A 112 -13.66 8.50 -4.98
C ALA A 112 -12.31 9.16 -4.63
N ALA A 113 -11.24 8.83 -5.35
CA ALA A 113 -9.93 9.48 -5.18
C ALA A 113 -9.99 10.99 -5.44
N ARG A 114 -10.76 11.43 -6.45
CA ARG A 114 -10.98 12.86 -6.72
C ARG A 114 -11.63 13.58 -5.54
N LEU A 115 -12.62 12.96 -4.91
CA LEU A 115 -13.32 13.54 -3.75
C LEU A 115 -12.42 13.58 -2.50
N ALA A 116 -11.52 12.61 -2.37
CA ALA A 116 -10.57 12.51 -1.26
C ALA A 116 -9.31 13.38 -1.42
N ALA A 117 -9.01 13.82 -2.64
CA ALA A 117 -7.80 14.60 -2.94
C ALA A 117 -7.76 15.88 -2.09
N SER A 118 -6.67 16.03 -1.35
CA SER A 118 -6.44 17.12 -0.40
C SER A 118 -5.31 18.07 -0.83
N SER A 119 -4.51 17.66 -1.81
CA SER A 119 -3.37 18.43 -2.34
C SER A 119 -3.46 18.64 -3.85
N SER A 120 -2.72 19.64 -4.34
CA SER A 120 -2.69 19.94 -5.78
C SER A 120 -2.07 18.81 -6.61
N GLU A 121 -1.16 18.07 -6.00
CA GLU A 121 -0.45 16.92 -6.53
C GLU A 121 -1.41 15.76 -6.74
N GLU A 122 -2.25 15.47 -5.74
CA GLU A 122 -3.28 14.44 -5.80
C GLU A 122 -4.33 14.77 -6.87
N VAL A 123 -4.79 16.03 -6.93
CA VAL A 123 -5.74 16.49 -7.96
C VAL A 123 -5.17 16.26 -9.36
N LYS A 124 -3.92 16.69 -9.61
CA LYS A 124 -3.24 16.50 -10.91
C LYS A 124 -3.05 15.02 -11.25
N ALA A 125 -2.73 14.18 -10.25
CA ALA A 125 -2.56 12.75 -10.43
C ALA A 125 -3.87 12.10 -10.90
N VAL A 126 -4.98 12.44 -10.24
CA VAL A 126 -6.32 11.93 -10.59
C VAL A 126 -6.77 12.41 -11.97
N GLU A 127 -6.57 13.68 -12.30
CA GLU A 127 -6.89 14.20 -13.64
C GLU A 127 -6.12 13.48 -14.75
N THR A 128 -4.83 13.21 -14.51
CA THR A 128 -3.99 12.45 -15.44
C THR A 128 -4.49 11.01 -15.58
N ALA A 129 -4.89 10.38 -14.47
CA ALA A 129 -5.46 9.04 -14.47
C ALA A 129 -6.78 8.97 -15.24
N PHE A 130 -7.67 9.97 -15.12
CA PHE A 130 -8.91 10.04 -15.89
C PHE A 130 -8.65 10.14 -17.39
N ARG A 131 -7.71 11.00 -17.83
CA ARG A 131 -7.34 11.09 -19.25
C ARG A 131 -6.81 9.76 -19.79
N ALA A 132 -5.97 9.08 -19.02
CA ALA A 132 -5.46 7.76 -19.38
C ALA A 132 -6.58 6.71 -19.44
N LEU A 133 -7.55 6.77 -18.52
CA LEU A 133 -8.71 5.89 -18.52
C LEU A 133 -9.57 6.09 -19.76
N ASP A 134 -9.87 7.34 -20.12
CA ASP A 134 -10.68 7.65 -21.30
C ASP A 134 -10.02 7.14 -22.59
N GLN A 135 -8.70 7.27 -22.70
CA GLN A 135 -7.93 6.69 -23.82
C GLN A 135 -7.98 5.16 -23.83
N THR A 136 -7.87 4.52 -22.65
CA THR A 136 -7.89 3.06 -22.50
C THR A 136 -9.26 2.47 -22.87
N CYS A 137 -10.34 3.17 -22.55
CA CYS A 137 -11.72 2.70 -22.69
C CYS A 137 -12.43 3.15 -23.97
N ALA A 138 -11.79 4.03 -24.77
CA ALA A 138 -12.31 4.47 -26.06
C ALA A 138 -11.88 3.55 -27.23
N GLY A 139 -10.93 2.65 -27.01
CA GLY A 139 -10.48 1.64 -27.98
C GLY A 139 -11.16 0.30 -27.75
#